data_AF-A0A6P2CCP8-F1
#
_entry.id   AF-A0A6P2CCP8-F1
#
_cell.length_a   1.000
_cell.length_b   1.000
_cell.length_c   1.000
_cell.angle_alpha   90.00
_cell.angle_beta   90.00
_cell.angle_gamma   90.00
#
_symmetry.space_group_name_H-M   'P 1'
#
loop_
_entity.id
_entity.type
_entity.pdbx_description
1 polymer ?
#
loop_
_entity_poly.entity_id
_entity_poly.type
_entity_poly.pdbx_seq_one_letter_code
_entity_poly.pdbx_strand_id
1 'polypeptide(L)'
;MAFRITPAFEADTIDIEIPLPGGKSITLELPQLGFVDPKIARAVDDWQTARFQEVQKTRDDLNKKRQPIIESDPAVTYPSPLDLMDRMLEHLDADAAVVVAGLSFREREQIWKHWNDESKVDAAKSSASSDSSTDEE
;
A
#
# COMPACT_ATOMS: atom_id res chain seq x y z
N MET A 1 -12.60 19.07 -26.20
CA MET A 1 -11.69 17.95 -25.91
C MET A 1 -12.39 17.04 -24.91
N ALA A 2 -12.57 15.76 -25.24
CA ALA A 2 -13.23 14.81 -24.34
C ALA A 2 -12.21 14.32 -23.30
N PHE A 3 -12.52 14.53 -22.02
CA PHE A 3 -11.75 13.99 -20.91
C PHE A 3 -11.87 12.45 -20.96
N ARG A 4 -10.76 11.74 -21.17
CA ARG A 4 -10.72 10.28 -21.12
C ARG A 4 -10.35 9.85 -19.70
N ILE A 5 -11.14 8.95 -19.13
CA ILE A 5 -10.84 8.30 -17.86
C ILE A 5 -9.90 7.14 -18.16
N THR A 6 -8.70 7.12 -17.57
CA THR A 6 -7.80 5.96 -17.65
C THR A 6 -8.37 4.85 -16.77
N PRO A 7 -8.76 3.70 -17.33
CA PRO A 7 -9.25 2.58 -16.54
C PRO A 7 -8.09 1.90 -15.80
N ALA A 8 -8.38 1.30 -14.65
CA ALA A 8 -7.36 0.72 -13.76
C ALA A 8 -6.47 -0.37 -14.38
N PHE A 9 -6.91 -1.01 -15.47
CA PHE A 9 -6.12 -2.01 -16.21
C PHE A 9 -5.11 -1.40 -17.20
N GLU A 10 -5.20 -0.09 -17.48
CA GLU A 10 -4.26 0.67 -18.31
C GLU A 10 -3.32 1.56 -17.47
N ALA A 11 -3.44 1.50 -16.13
CA ALA A 11 -2.60 2.29 -15.25
C ALA A 11 -1.20 1.67 -15.12
N ASP A 12 -0.17 2.53 -15.14
CA ASP A 12 1.22 2.10 -14.96
C ASP A 12 1.40 1.37 -13.63
N THR A 13 2.07 0.22 -13.69
CA THR A 13 2.53 -0.52 -12.51
C THR A 13 3.86 0.06 -12.01
N ILE A 14 4.05 -0.03 -10.70
CA ILE A 14 5.27 0.36 -10.01
C ILE A 14 6.07 -0.93 -9.78
N ASP A 15 7.22 -1.01 -10.41
CA ASP A 15 8.12 -2.15 -10.29
C ASP A 15 9.05 -1.96 -9.09
N ILE A 16 8.96 -2.84 -8.10
CA ILE A 16 9.79 -2.83 -6.91
C ILE A 16 10.69 -4.07 -6.91
N GLU A 17 11.99 -3.87 -7.10
CA GLU A 17 12.96 -4.95 -7.02
C GLU A 17 13.37 -5.19 -5.55
N ILE A 18 13.10 -6.39 -5.04
CA ILE A 18 13.46 -6.82 -3.69
C ILE A 18 14.63 -7.81 -3.78
N PRO A 19 15.82 -7.46 -3.26
CA PRO A 19 16.93 -8.40 -3.18
C PRO A 19 16.69 -9.41 -2.05
N LEU A 20 16.70 -10.69 -2.40
CA LEU A 20 16.61 -11.80 -1.46
C LEU A 20 18.00 -12.31 -1.06
N PRO A 21 18.12 -12.88 0.16
CA PRO A 21 19.34 -13.57 0.57
C PRO A 21 19.67 -14.71 -0.39
N GLY A 22 20.92 -14.75 -0.87
CA GLY A 22 21.37 -15.71 -1.88
C GLY A 22 21.48 -15.14 -3.29
N GLY A 23 21.35 -13.82 -3.47
CA GLY A 23 21.64 -13.13 -4.73
C GLY A 23 20.54 -13.26 -5.78
N LYS A 24 19.33 -13.61 -5.36
CA LYS A 24 18.12 -13.59 -6.20
C LYS A 24 17.39 -12.27 -5.97
N SER A 25 16.84 -11.66 -7.00
CA SER A 25 15.89 -10.57 -6.85
C SER A 25 14.51 -11.02 -7.31
N ILE A 26 13.47 -10.49 -6.66
CA ILE A 26 12.09 -10.61 -7.09
C ILE A 26 11.62 -9.21 -7.46
N THR A 27 11.03 -9.07 -8.64
CA THR A 27 10.35 -7.85 -9.05
C THR A 27 8.88 -7.97 -8.66
N LEU A 28 8.39 -7.01 -7.88
CA LEU A 28 6.98 -6.86 -7.57
C LEU A 28 6.38 -5.81 -8.49
N GLU A 29 5.31 -6.16 -9.21
CA GLU A 29 4.56 -5.23 -10.05
C GLU A 29 3.32 -4.78 -9.27
N LEU A 30 3.35 -3.60 -8.66
CA LEU A 30 2.25 -3.10 -7.85
C LEU A 30 1.47 -2.00 -8.58
N PRO A 31 0.13 -2.01 -8.58
CA PRO A 31 -0.61 -0.88 -9.11
C PRO A 31 -0.40 0.34 -8.23
N GLN A 32 -0.47 1.54 -8.80
CA GLN A 32 -0.55 2.77 -8.01
C GLN A 32 -1.73 2.70 -7.02
N LEU A 33 -1.55 3.24 -5.82
CA LEU A 33 -2.56 3.19 -4.75
C LEU A 33 -3.93 3.76 -5.17
N GLY A 34 -3.95 4.77 -6.06
CA GLY A 34 -5.17 5.35 -6.61
C GLY A 34 -5.91 4.49 -7.64
N PHE A 35 -5.26 3.43 -8.14
CA PHE A 35 -5.77 2.50 -9.15
C PHE A 35 -5.99 1.08 -8.61
N VAL A 36 -5.78 0.86 -7.31
CA VAL A 36 -6.13 -0.40 -6.65
C VAL A 36 -7.63 -0.68 -6.82
N ASP A 37 -7.98 -1.94 -7.09
CA ASP A 37 -9.39 -2.34 -7.25
C ASP A 37 -10.20 -1.90 -6.01
N PRO A 38 -11.31 -1.15 -6.18
CA PRO A 38 -12.11 -0.68 -5.07
C PRO A 38 -12.63 -1.80 -4.16
N LYS A 39 -12.76 -3.04 -4.67
CA LYS A 39 -13.09 -4.21 -3.84
C LYS A 39 -11.99 -4.53 -2.84
N ILE A 40 -10.73 -4.45 -3.27
CA ILE A 40 -9.57 -4.68 -2.41
C ILE A 40 -9.47 -3.55 -1.39
N ALA A 41 -9.53 -2.29 -1.86
CA ALA A 41 -9.50 -1.13 -0.97
C ALA A 41 -10.59 -1.20 0.11
N ARG A 42 -11.82 -1.58 -0.27
CA ARG A 42 -12.92 -1.76 0.68
C ARG A 42 -12.71 -2.92 1.64
N ALA A 43 -12.19 -4.07 1.17
CA ALA A 43 -11.91 -5.20 2.04
C ALA A 43 -10.86 -4.84 3.11
N VAL A 44 -9.82 -4.10 2.73
CA VAL A 44 -8.79 -3.63 3.65
C VAL A 44 -9.35 -2.58 4.62
N ASP A 45 -10.19 -1.64 4.16
CA ASP A 45 -10.84 -0.64 5.01
C ASP A 45 -11.81 -1.28 6.04
N ASP A 46 -12.61 -2.27 5.60
CA ASP A 46 -13.49 -3.04 6.46
C ASP A 46 -12.68 -3.78 7.54
N TRP A 47 -11.56 -4.41 7.14
CA TRP A 47 -10.64 -5.05 8.08
C TRP A 47 -10.02 -4.05 9.07
N GLN A 48 -9.54 -2.90 8.59
CA GLN A 48 -8.93 -1.87 9.43
C GLN A 48 -9.93 -1.33 10.45
N THR A 49 -11.16 -1.06 10.02
CA THR A 49 -12.26 -0.61 10.87
C THR A 49 -12.58 -1.65 11.94
N ALA A 50 -12.73 -2.92 11.56
CA ALA A 50 -12.99 -4.01 12.50
C ALA A 50 -11.85 -4.12 13.54
N ARG A 51 -10.60 -4.08 13.09
CA ARG A 51 -9.43 -4.14 13.97
C ARG A 51 -9.39 -2.98 14.95
N PHE A 52 -9.72 -1.76 14.50
CA PHE A 52 -9.77 -0.59 15.36
C PHE A 52 -10.82 -0.73 16.48
N GLN A 53 -12.00 -1.22 16.13
CA GLN A 53 -13.08 -1.49 17.09
C GLN A 53 -12.69 -2.56 18.11
N GLU A 54 -12.03 -3.64 17.68
CA GLU A 54 -11.53 -4.70 18.57
C GLU A 54 -10.49 -4.19 19.56
N VAL A 55 -9.51 -3.42 19.06
CA VAL A 55 -8.46 -2.82 19.89
C VAL A 55 -9.07 -1.87 20.92
N GLN A 56 -9.98 -1.00 20.49
CA GLN A 56 -10.66 -0.06 21.38
C GLN A 56 -11.44 -0.82 22.47
N LYS A 57 -12.24 -1.81 22.09
CA LYS A 57 -12.99 -2.66 23.03
C LYS A 57 -12.06 -3.34 24.04
N THR A 58 -10.93 -3.88 23.58
CA THR A 58 -9.95 -4.55 24.44
C THR A 58 -9.33 -3.57 25.44
N ARG A 59 -8.95 -2.37 24.98
CA ARG A 59 -8.40 -1.31 25.86
C ARG A 59 -9.45 -0.83 26.87
N ASP A 60 -10.70 -0.67 26.46
CA ASP A 60 -11.80 -0.29 27.34
C ASP A 60 -12.05 -1.35 28.43
N ASP A 61 -12.02 -2.64 28.06
CA ASP A 61 -12.17 -3.75 29.01
C ASP A 61 -11.01 -3.82 30.02
N LEU A 62 -9.77 -3.61 29.57
CA LEU A 62 -8.59 -3.54 30.45
C LEU A 62 -8.69 -2.35 31.41
N ASN A 63 -9.06 -1.18 30.89
CA ASN A 63 -9.27 0.04 31.70
C ASN A 63 -10.36 -0.17 32.76
N LYS A 64 -11.49 -0.80 32.40
CA LYS A 64 -12.57 -1.13 33.33
C LYS A 64 -12.11 -2.09 34.43
N LYS A 65 -11.25 -3.05 34.09
CA LYS A 65 -10.63 -4.00 35.03
C LYS A 65 -9.43 -3.41 35.78
N ARG A 66 -9.05 -2.15 35.50
CA ARG A 66 -7.84 -1.48 36.02
C ARG A 66 -6.55 -2.27 35.77
N GLN A 67 -6.50 -2.97 34.66
CA GLN A 67 -5.31 -3.68 34.20
C GLN A 67 -4.41 -2.75 33.39
N PRO A 68 -3.08 -2.90 33.47
CA PRO A 68 -2.17 -2.09 32.68
C PRO A 68 -2.32 -2.41 31.19
N ILE A 69 -2.32 -1.37 30.36
CA ILE A 69 -2.23 -1.51 28.90
C ILE A 69 -0.76 -1.62 28.55
N ILE A 70 -0.36 -2.79 28.04
CA ILE A 70 1.01 -3.05 27.58
C ILE A 70 1.05 -2.72 26.08
N GLU A 71 1.69 -1.62 25.70
CA GLU A 71 1.70 -1.15 24.31
C GLU A 71 2.39 -2.11 23.33
N SER A 72 3.23 -3.03 23.83
CA SER A 72 3.86 -4.08 23.04
C SER A 72 2.96 -5.29 22.79
N ASP A 73 1.76 -5.36 23.38
CA ASP A 73 0.80 -6.44 23.12
C ASP A 73 0.02 -6.16 21.82
N PRO A 74 0.16 -7.01 20.78
CA PRO A 74 -0.53 -6.84 19.51
C PRO A 74 -2.05 -6.72 19.63
N ALA A 75 -2.64 -7.27 20.69
CA ALA A 75 -4.08 -7.23 20.92
C ALA A 75 -4.59 -5.80 21.16
N VAL A 76 -3.75 -4.91 21.72
CA VAL A 76 -4.10 -3.52 22.05
C VAL A 76 -3.41 -2.49 21.14
N THR A 77 -2.54 -2.92 20.24
CA THR A 77 -1.89 -2.06 19.26
C THR A 77 -2.82 -1.81 18.08
N TYR A 78 -2.97 -0.55 17.70
CA TYR A 78 -3.74 -0.16 16.51
C TYR A 78 -2.98 -0.57 15.23
N PRO A 79 -3.70 -0.89 14.14
CA PRO A 79 -3.07 -1.23 12.87
C PRO A 79 -2.23 -0.05 12.36
N SER A 80 -1.02 -0.37 11.89
CA SER A 80 -0.07 0.55 11.29
C SER A 80 -0.20 0.60 9.76
N PRO A 81 0.41 1.59 9.09
CA PRO A 81 0.46 1.62 7.63
C PRO A 81 1.13 0.39 7.00
N LEU A 82 2.05 -0.26 7.71
CA LEU A 82 2.67 -1.50 7.23
C LEU A 82 1.70 -2.68 7.31
N ASP A 83 0.85 -2.74 8.33
CA ASP A 83 -0.20 -3.76 8.40
C ASP A 83 -1.22 -3.57 7.27
N LEU A 84 -1.47 -2.31 6.88
CA LEU A 84 -2.29 -1.99 5.72
C LEU A 84 -1.64 -2.49 4.42
N MET A 85 -0.35 -2.20 4.23
CA MET A 85 0.41 -2.67 3.08
C MET A 85 0.38 -4.20 2.98
N ASP A 86 0.66 -4.90 4.07
CA ASP A 86 0.66 -6.37 4.13
C ASP A 86 -0.71 -6.92 3.71
N ARG A 87 -1.81 -6.31 4.19
CA ARG A 87 -3.19 -6.69 3.79
C ARG A 87 -3.51 -6.39 2.34
N MET A 88 -3.04 -5.26 1.80
CA MET A 88 -3.24 -4.94 0.39
C MET A 88 -2.50 -5.95 -0.50
N LEU A 89 -1.27 -6.30 -0.14
CA LEU A 89 -0.47 -7.29 -0.87
C LEU A 89 -1.13 -8.66 -0.86
N GLU A 90 -1.68 -9.12 0.28
CA GLU A 90 -2.43 -10.40 0.36
C GLU A 90 -3.54 -10.53 -0.68
N HIS A 91 -4.16 -9.40 -1.08
CA HIS A 91 -5.23 -9.36 -2.07
C HIS A 91 -4.75 -9.11 -3.50
N LEU A 92 -3.62 -8.41 -3.67
CA LEU A 92 -3.07 -8.07 -4.98
C LEU A 92 -2.21 -9.20 -5.54
N ASP A 93 -1.31 -9.72 -4.73
CA ASP A 93 -0.37 -10.78 -5.08
C ASP A 93 0.02 -11.56 -3.82
N ALA A 94 -0.54 -12.77 -3.68
CA ALA A 94 -0.32 -13.62 -2.53
C ALA A 94 1.14 -14.10 -2.41
N ASP A 95 1.85 -14.27 -3.53
CA ASP A 95 3.25 -14.71 -3.52
C ASP A 95 4.15 -13.55 -3.08
N ALA A 96 3.87 -12.34 -3.56
CA ALA A 96 4.51 -11.11 -3.09
C ALA A 96 4.30 -10.89 -1.59
N ALA A 97 3.07 -11.09 -1.11
CA ALA A 97 2.73 -10.93 0.30
C ALA A 97 3.58 -11.84 1.21
N VAL A 98 3.79 -13.10 0.80
CA VAL A 98 4.64 -14.05 1.54
C VAL A 98 6.10 -13.57 1.59
N VAL A 99 6.61 -13.04 0.48
CA VAL A 99 7.98 -12.52 0.41
C VAL A 99 8.14 -11.31 1.31
N VAL A 100 7.23 -10.33 1.20
CA VAL A 100 7.29 -9.07 1.96
C VAL A 100 7.10 -9.32 3.45
N ALA A 101 6.25 -10.26 3.85
CA ALA A 101 6.08 -10.66 5.26
C ALA A 101 7.36 -11.22 5.89
N GLY A 102 8.27 -11.78 5.09
CA GLY A 102 9.58 -12.27 5.52
C GLY A 102 10.64 -11.18 5.72
N LEU A 103 10.37 -9.95 5.28
CA LEU A 103 11.34 -8.85 5.33
C LEU A 103 11.37 -8.16 6.70
N SER A 104 12.49 -7.52 6.99
CA SER A 104 12.65 -6.69 8.19
C SER A 104 11.71 -5.48 8.15
N PHE A 105 11.45 -4.90 9.33
CA PHE A 105 10.63 -3.70 9.44
C PHE A 105 11.11 -2.56 8.53
N ARG A 106 12.44 -2.32 8.45
CA ARG A 106 13.00 -1.25 7.63
C ARG A 106 12.83 -1.49 6.13
N GLU A 107 12.92 -2.74 5.69
CA GLU A 107 12.72 -3.09 4.28
C GLU A 107 11.26 -2.91 3.89
N ARG A 108 10.32 -3.36 4.74
CA ARG A 108 8.88 -3.10 4.54
C ARG A 108 8.57 -1.61 4.52
N GLU A 109 9.19 -0.82 5.40
CA GLU A 109 9.04 0.64 5.41
C GLU A 109 9.56 1.29 4.12
N GLN A 110 10.66 0.79 3.55
CA GLN A 110 11.18 1.27 2.27
C GLN A 110 10.21 0.96 1.12
N ILE A 111 9.67 -0.25 1.07
CA ILE A 111 8.68 -0.65 0.06
C ILE A 111 7.44 0.24 0.17
N TRP A 112 6.88 0.37 1.37
CA TRP A 112 5.70 1.20 1.61
C TRP A 112 5.93 2.65 1.19
N LYS A 113 7.07 3.22 1.57
CA LYS A 113 7.43 4.59 1.23
C LYS A 113 7.56 4.75 -0.29
N HIS A 114 8.29 3.87 -0.96
CA HIS A 114 8.48 3.95 -2.41
C HIS A 114 7.15 3.81 -3.14
N TRP A 115 6.32 2.83 -2.76
CA TRP A 115 5.01 2.62 -3.34
C TRP A 115 4.11 3.85 -3.17
N ASN A 116 4.08 4.46 -1.98
CA ASN A 116 3.29 5.65 -1.72
C ASN A 116 3.83 6.90 -2.44
N ASP A 117 5.14 7.04 -2.60
CA ASP A 117 5.75 8.16 -3.29
C ASP A 117 5.51 8.09 -4.82
N GLU A 118 5.68 6.91 -5.43
CA GLU A 118 5.39 6.70 -6.86
C GLU A 118 3.89 6.71 -7.18
N SER A 119 3.04 6.41 -6.20
CA SER A 119 1.58 6.49 -6.36
C SER A 119 1.02 7.91 -6.31
N LYS A 120 1.83 8.92 -5.95
CA LYS A 120 1.38 10.31 -6.02
C LYS A 120 1.33 10.74 -7.47
N VAL A 121 0.13 11.04 -7.97
CA VAL A 121 -0.03 11.63 -9.31
C VAL A 121 0.69 12.98 -9.32
N ASP A 122 1.82 13.01 -10.01
CA ASP A 122 2.62 14.21 -10.20
C ASP A 122 1.85 15.15 -11.13
N ALA A 123 1.10 16.10 -10.55
CA ALA A 123 0.31 17.07 -11.32
C ALA A 123 1.17 17.85 -12.35
N ALA A 124 2.49 17.84 -12.19
CA ALA A 124 3.45 18.47 -13.08
C ALA A 124 3.86 17.63 -14.31
N LYS A 125 3.62 16.31 -14.34
CA LYS A 125 3.95 15.45 -15.50
C LYS A 125 2.85 15.43 -16.57
N SER A 126 1.64 15.89 -16.25
CA SER A 126 0.49 15.95 -17.19
C SER A 126 0.57 17.06 -18.24
N SER A 127 1.64 17.86 -18.28
CA SER A 127 1.83 18.97 -19.23
C SER A 127 2.90 18.72 -20.31
N ALA A 128 3.54 17.55 -20.34
CA ALA A 128 4.64 17.25 -21.27
C ALA A 128 4.26 16.18 -22.32
N SER A 129 3.18 16.44 -23.07
CA SER A 129 2.94 15.80 -24.38
C SER A 129 2.17 16.76 -25.26
N SER A 130 2.78 17.92 -25.50
CA SER A 130 2.52 18.76 -26.68
C SER A 130 3.87 18.96 -27.36
N ASP A 131 4.42 17.88 -27.92
CA ASP A 131 5.37 18.01 -29.01
C ASP A 131 4.60 17.84 -30.31
N SER A 132 4.42 18.95 -31.02
CA SER A 132 4.32 18.96 -32.47
C SER A 132 5.15 20.14 -32.95
N SER A 133 6.45 19.86 -33.08
CA SER A 133 7.38 20.50 -34.00
C SER A 133 6.89 20.47 -35.46
N THR A 134 7.45 21.36 -36.31
CA THR A 134 7.43 21.36 -37.80
C THR A 134 6.14 21.95 -38.43
N ASP A 135 6.11 22.95 -39.32
CA ASP A 135 7.05 23.45 -40.36
C ASP A 135 6.66 24.87 -40.87
N GLU A 136 7.62 25.55 -41.51
CA GLU A 136 7.61 26.52 -42.65
C GLU A 136 6.25 27.16 -43.09
N GLU A 137 6.08 28.47 -43.36
CA GLU A 137 6.82 29.46 -44.18
C GLU A 137 6.70 30.90 -43.64
#